data_AF-W7ST35-F1
#
_entry.id   AF-W7ST35-F1
#
_cell.length_a   1.000
_cell.length_b   1.000
_cell.length_c   1.000
_cell.angle_alpha   90.00
_cell.angle_beta   90.00
_cell.angle_gamma   90.00
#
_symmetry.space_group_name_H-M   'P 1'
#
loop_
_entity.id
_entity.type
_entity.pdbx_description
1 polymer ?
#
loop_
_entity_poly.entity_id
_entity_poly.type
_entity_poly.pdbx_seq_one_letter_code
_entity_poly.pdbx_strand_id
1 'polypeptide(L)'
;MLRGDVPAALRATGNPGAAEVQFYLPGAVHYVTQIRGWVRYIAGDLPAALEIVGESLAEAERTGQDRLVGRARAARAFLLAENGNLAGAEQDLQVVRECYDATHDDLVMVTDLAETAYALRTGAKVDDTAFRPPRPLGDLLVDTLRVAYAGYLAVARKDHAVAQRILGHLRSGGRTSPFLDALALRQEDLMAGAEDRATARLAAMGALLTVPDNGTQPLSRREREIVRLVGEGLTNGQIAERLFLSERTIETHLHNSYKKLRLTTRPALIRWALEHADG
;
A
#
# COMPACT_ATOMS: atom_id res chain seq x y z
N MET A 1 -14.20 28.27 -9.54
CA MET A 1 -13.02 29.13 -9.80
C MET A 1 -13.45 30.58 -9.63
N LEU A 2 -13.00 31.27 -8.58
CA LEU A 2 -13.19 32.72 -8.45
C LEU A 2 -12.39 33.40 -9.57
N ARG A 3 -13.07 34.15 -10.45
CA ARG A 3 -12.44 34.86 -11.59
C ARG A 3 -11.62 36.10 -11.15
N GLY A 4 -11.08 36.11 -9.94
CA GLY A 4 -10.24 37.19 -9.41
C GLY A 4 -10.97 38.48 -9.00
N ASP A 5 -12.27 38.64 -9.27
CA ASP A 5 -13.05 39.80 -8.81
C ASP A 5 -13.54 39.61 -7.37
N VAL A 6 -12.59 39.73 -6.45
CA VAL A 6 -12.82 39.69 -5.00
C VAL A 6 -13.82 40.76 -4.54
N PRO A 7 -13.79 42.02 -5.05
CA PRO A 7 -14.78 43.03 -4.71
C PRO A 7 -16.24 42.65 -5.07
N ALA A 8 -16.50 42.04 -6.23
CA ALA A 8 -17.85 41.58 -6.58
C ALA A 8 -18.32 40.41 -5.71
N ALA A 9 -17.41 39.48 -5.39
CA ALA A 9 -17.70 38.38 -4.47
C ALA A 9 -18.06 38.88 -3.06
N LEU A 10 -17.32 39.86 -2.52
CA LEU A 10 -17.59 40.47 -1.21
C LEU A 10 -18.93 41.20 -1.15
N ARG A 11 -19.34 41.87 -2.23
CA ARG A 11 -20.68 42.50 -2.33
C ARG A 11 -21.80 41.46 -2.31
N ALA A 12 -21.60 40.31 -2.96
CA ALA A 12 -22.57 39.21 -2.95
C ALA A 12 -22.71 38.56 -1.57
N THR A 13 -21.64 38.52 -0.77
CA THR A 13 -21.64 37.96 0.60
C THR A 13 -22.13 38.93 1.67
N GLY A 14 -22.25 40.22 1.35
CA GLY A 14 -22.56 41.28 2.33
C GLY A 14 -24.03 41.51 2.62
N ASN A 15 -24.96 40.65 2.18
CA ASN A 15 -26.40 40.81 2.42
C ASN A 15 -26.82 40.14 3.75
N PRO A 16 -26.99 40.91 4.85
CA PRO A 16 -27.15 40.35 6.20
C PRO A 16 -28.53 39.73 6.48
N GLY A 17 -29.46 39.84 5.52
CA GLY A 17 -30.82 39.30 5.61
C GLY A 17 -31.01 37.94 4.92
N ALA A 18 -29.96 37.37 4.33
CA ALA A 18 -30.03 36.00 3.81
C ALA A 18 -29.98 35.04 5.01
N ALA A 19 -31.09 34.32 5.24
CA ALA A 19 -31.19 33.23 6.22
C ALA A 19 -29.91 32.38 6.21
N GLU A 20 -29.46 31.95 7.40
CA GLU A 20 -28.29 31.10 7.64
C GLU A 20 -28.07 30.09 6.50
N VAL A 21 -27.25 30.44 5.50
CA VAL A 21 -27.05 29.59 4.31
C VAL A 21 -26.11 28.48 4.73
N GLN A 22 -26.66 27.29 4.99
CA GLN A 22 -25.85 26.09 5.16
C GLN A 22 -25.23 25.70 3.81
N PHE A 23 -23.95 26.00 3.62
CA PHE A 23 -23.19 25.55 2.45
C PHE A 23 -22.76 24.10 2.64
N TYR A 24 -23.41 23.18 1.93
CA TYR A 24 -22.91 21.83 1.78
C TYR A 24 -21.85 21.78 0.66
N LEU A 25 -20.61 21.47 1.02
CA LEU A 25 -19.49 21.32 0.07
C LEU A 25 -19.08 19.83 0.01
N PRO A 26 -19.79 19.00 -0.75
CA PRO A 26 -19.55 17.55 -0.80
C PRO A 26 -18.09 17.18 -1.12
N GLY A 27 -17.42 17.96 -1.98
CA GLY A 27 -15.99 17.75 -2.26
C GLY A 27 -15.07 17.99 -1.06
N ALA A 28 -15.39 18.97 -0.20
CA ALA A 28 -14.63 19.24 1.01
C ALA A 28 -14.88 18.17 2.07
N VAL A 29 -16.15 17.76 2.25
CA VAL A 29 -16.53 16.66 3.14
C VAL A 29 -15.84 15.37 2.71
N HIS A 30 -15.90 15.05 1.42
CA HIS A 30 -15.21 13.89 0.85
C HIS A 30 -13.70 13.94 1.11
N TYR A 31 -13.04 15.06 0.85
CA TYR A 31 -11.60 15.20 1.05
C TYR A 31 -11.19 15.00 2.52
N VAL A 32 -11.92 15.61 3.46
CA VAL A 32 -11.65 15.45 4.90
C VAL A 32 -11.91 14.01 5.35
N THR A 33 -12.98 13.38 4.87
CA THR A 33 -13.29 11.97 5.17
C THR A 33 -12.21 11.03 4.63
N GLN A 34 -11.74 11.26 3.40
CA GLN A 34 -10.61 10.50 2.83
C GLN A 34 -9.33 10.65 3.67
N ILE A 35 -8.98 11.88 4.09
CA ILE A 35 -7.83 12.11 4.97
C ILE A 35 -7.98 11.33 6.28
N ARG A 36 -9.17 11.32 6.90
CA ARG A 36 -9.42 10.52 8.11
C ARG A 36 -9.19 9.02 7.87
N GLY A 37 -9.63 8.51 6.72
CA GLY A 37 -9.37 7.14 6.29
C GLY A 37 -7.87 6.85 6.18
N TRP A 38 -7.11 7.73 5.51
CA TRP A 38 -5.66 7.58 5.38
C TRP A 38 -4.92 7.64 6.73
N VAL A 39 -5.35 8.51 7.65
CA VAL A 39 -4.79 8.58 9.00
C VAL A 39 -5.03 7.28 9.76
N ARG A 40 -6.23 6.69 9.67
CA ARG A 40 -6.52 5.37 10.27
C ARG A 40 -5.66 4.27 9.68
N TYR A 41 -5.48 4.27 8.36
CA TYR A 41 -4.59 3.34 7.68
C TYR A 41 -3.14 3.44 8.18
N ILE A 42 -2.58 4.65 8.30
CA ILE A 42 -1.22 4.88 8.82
C ILE A 42 -1.11 4.45 10.28
N ALA A 43 -2.18 4.63 11.07
CA ALA A 43 -2.28 4.15 12.44
C ALA A 43 -2.47 2.63 12.55
N GLY A 44 -2.48 1.88 11.43
CA GLY A 44 -2.66 0.42 11.38
C GLY A 44 -4.10 -0.05 11.61
N ASP A 45 -5.07 0.85 11.66
CA ASP A 45 -6.49 0.56 11.87
C ASP A 45 -7.21 0.45 10.52
N LEU A 46 -6.87 -0.63 9.80
CA LEU A 46 -7.39 -0.89 8.46
C LEU A 46 -8.92 -1.08 8.41
N PRO A 47 -9.57 -1.74 9.37
CA PRO A 47 -11.04 -1.81 9.42
C PRO A 47 -11.70 -0.45 9.50
N ALA A 48 -11.23 0.45 10.38
CA ALA A 48 -11.78 1.80 10.48
C ALA A 48 -11.48 2.63 9.23
N ALA A 49 -10.33 2.45 8.60
CA ALA A 49 -10.01 3.11 7.33
C ALA A 49 -11.00 2.70 6.23
N LEU A 50 -11.31 1.40 6.10
CA LEU A 50 -12.28 0.87 5.15
C LEU A 50 -13.70 1.36 5.41
N GLU A 51 -14.11 1.42 6.69
CA GLU A 51 -15.41 1.97 7.09
C GLU A 51 -15.55 3.44 6.66
N ILE A 52 -14.58 4.29 7.02
CA ILE A 52 -14.58 5.72 6.68
C ILE A 52 -14.57 5.96 5.17
N VAL A 53 -13.76 5.20 4.41
CA VAL A 53 -13.74 5.31 2.94
C VAL A 53 -15.06 4.79 2.34
N GLY A 54 -15.68 3.79 2.96
CA GLY A 54 -17.02 3.30 2.60
C GLY A 54 -18.11 4.36 2.78
N GLU A 55 -18.09 5.09 3.90
CA GLU A 55 -18.98 6.25 4.12
C GLU A 55 -18.78 7.33 3.04
N SER A 56 -17.51 7.63 2.73
CA SER A 56 -17.15 8.58 1.68
C SER A 56 -17.66 8.18 0.29
N LEU A 57 -17.59 6.88 -0.03
CA LEU A 57 -18.11 6.31 -1.27
C LEU A 57 -19.63 6.40 -1.33
N ALA A 58 -20.32 5.96 -0.28
CA ALA A 58 -21.78 5.98 -0.22
C ALA A 58 -22.34 7.41 -0.37
N GLU A 59 -21.68 8.39 0.24
CA GLU A 59 -22.06 9.80 0.10
C GLU A 59 -21.77 10.35 -1.31
N ALA A 60 -20.65 9.96 -1.92
CA ALA A 60 -20.33 10.33 -3.30
C ALA A 60 -21.34 9.75 -4.30
N GLU A 61 -21.75 8.49 -4.11
CA GLU A 61 -22.77 7.81 -4.92
C GLU A 61 -24.14 8.47 -4.72
N ARG A 62 -24.52 8.77 -3.48
CA ARG A 62 -25.78 9.45 -3.15
C ARG A 62 -25.89 10.84 -3.78
N THR A 63 -24.76 11.56 -3.90
CA THR A 63 -24.71 12.91 -4.47
C THR A 63 -24.43 12.94 -5.98
N GLY A 64 -24.28 11.77 -6.62
CA GLY A 64 -24.07 11.66 -8.07
C GLY A 64 -22.77 12.28 -8.55
N GLN A 65 -21.72 12.25 -7.73
CA GLN A 65 -20.43 12.86 -8.06
C GLN A 65 -19.45 11.82 -8.54
N ASP A 66 -19.54 11.45 -9.81
CA ASP A 66 -18.75 10.38 -10.43
C ASP A 66 -17.26 10.50 -10.08
N ARG A 67 -16.66 11.68 -10.24
CA ARG A 67 -15.23 11.89 -9.89
C ARG A 67 -14.90 11.50 -8.44
N LEU A 68 -15.78 11.79 -7.48
CA LEU A 68 -15.63 11.41 -6.08
C LEU A 68 -15.87 9.92 -5.86
N VAL A 69 -16.81 9.33 -6.59
CA VAL A 69 -17.05 7.87 -6.58
C VAL A 69 -15.79 7.14 -7.04
N GLY A 70 -15.19 7.56 -8.16
CA GLY A 70 -13.94 7.01 -8.66
C GLY A 70 -12.81 7.12 -7.64
N ARG A 71 -12.64 8.31 -7.02
CA ARG A 71 -11.59 8.53 -6.01
C ARG A 71 -11.79 7.62 -4.80
N ALA A 72 -13.01 7.51 -4.28
CA ALA A 72 -13.30 6.64 -3.13
C ALA A 72 -13.15 5.16 -3.46
N ARG A 73 -13.53 4.72 -4.67
CA ARG A 73 -13.31 3.33 -5.12
C ARG A 73 -11.83 3.01 -5.26
N ALA A 74 -11.03 3.91 -5.83
CA ALA A 74 -9.58 3.72 -5.89
C ALA A 74 -8.95 3.65 -4.49
N ALA A 75 -9.34 4.54 -3.57
CA ALA A 75 -8.88 4.49 -2.17
C ALA A 75 -9.29 3.18 -1.48
N ARG A 76 -10.54 2.73 -1.69
CA ARG A 76 -11.04 1.47 -1.14
C ARG A 76 -10.31 0.27 -1.73
N ALA A 77 -10.06 0.25 -3.03
CA ALA A 77 -9.29 -0.78 -3.70
C ALA A 77 -7.88 -0.94 -3.10
N PHE A 78 -7.20 0.18 -2.86
CA PHE A 78 -5.91 0.18 -2.17
C PHE A 78 -6.02 -0.48 -0.78
N LEU A 79 -6.96 -0.03 0.06
CA LEU A 79 -7.14 -0.57 1.41
C LEU A 79 -7.55 -2.05 1.39
N LEU A 80 -8.35 -2.47 0.42
CA LEU A 80 -8.75 -3.87 0.24
C LEU A 80 -7.55 -4.74 -0.17
N ALA A 81 -6.68 -4.25 -1.07
CA ALA A 81 -5.45 -4.93 -1.44
C ALA A 81 -4.51 -5.08 -0.22
N GLU A 82 -4.41 -4.05 0.60
CA GLU A 82 -3.65 -4.06 1.85
C GLU A 82 -4.23 -5.04 2.88
N ASN A 83 -5.55 -5.19 2.92
CA ASN A 83 -6.24 -6.17 3.77
C ASN A 83 -6.15 -7.61 3.23
N GLY A 84 -5.60 -7.81 2.04
CA GLY A 84 -5.58 -9.10 1.35
C GLY A 84 -6.91 -9.49 0.69
N ASN A 85 -7.92 -8.62 0.68
CA ASN A 85 -9.15 -8.83 -0.08
C ASN A 85 -8.94 -8.43 -1.55
N LEU A 86 -8.19 -9.25 -2.26
CA LEU A 86 -7.78 -9.00 -3.66
C LEU A 86 -8.96 -9.03 -4.63
N ALA A 87 -9.99 -9.83 -4.36
CA ALA A 87 -11.20 -9.89 -5.19
C ALA A 87 -11.98 -8.57 -5.12
N GLY A 88 -12.18 -8.02 -3.92
CA GLY A 88 -12.83 -6.73 -3.75
C GLY A 88 -12.01 -5.58 -4.35
N ALA A 89 -10.68 -5.63 -4.19
CA ALA A 89 -9.79 -4.64 -4.79
C ALA A 89 -9.89 -4.62 -6.32
N GLU A 90 -9.88 -5.79 -6.97
CA GLU A 90 -10.02 -5.88 -8.43
C GLU A 90 -11.38 -5.40 -8.91
N GLN A 91 -12.46 -5.72 -8.19
CA GLN A 91 -13.80 -5.25 -8.53
C GLN A 91 -13.86 -3.70 -8.56
N ASP A 92 -13.28 -3.04 -7.56
CA ASP A 92 -13.24 -1.58 -7.53
C ASP A 92 -12.34 -1.00 -8.62
N LEU A 93 -11.16 -1.59 -8.85
CA LEU A 93 -10.26 -1.17 -9.92
C LEU A 93 -10.89 -1.32 -11.31
N GLN A 94 -11.64 -2.40 -11.54
CA GLN A 94 -12.36 -2.60 -12.81
C GLN A 94 -13.37 -1.48 -13.05
N VAL A 95 -14.20 -1.16 -12.05
CA VAL A 95 -15.13 -0.02 -12.15
C VAL A 95 -14.37 1.28 -12.39
N VAL A 96 -13.23 1.48 -11.73
CA VAL A 96 -12.43 2.68 -11.92
C VAL A 96 -11.90 2.79 -13.35
N ARG A 97 -11.40 1.69 -13.92
CA ARG A 97 -10.87 1.63 -15.30
C ARG A 97 -11.96 1.82 -16.36
N GLU A 98 -13.17 1.30 -16.12
CA GLU A 98 -14.28 1.37 -17.07
C GLU A 98 -14.96 2.74 -17.05
N CYS A 99 -15.08 3.36 -15.87
CA CYS A 99 -15.87 4.58 -15.69
C CYS A 99 -15.07 5.88 -15.73
N TYR A 100 -13.74 5.84 -15.54
CA TYR A 100 -12.93 7.05 -15.42
C TYR A 100 -11.72 7.03 -16.33
N ASP A 101 -11.51 8.14 -17.03
CA ASP A 101 -10.31 8.36 -17.83
C ASP A 101 -9.19 9.05 -17.02
N ALA A 102 -7.96 9.00 -17.54
CA ALA A 102 -6.77 9.55 -16.91
C ALA A 102 -6.71 11.10 -16.90
N THR A 103 -7.78 11.80 -17.26
CA THR A 103 -7.77 13.28 -17.38
C THR A 103 -7.92 13.99 -16.03
N HIS A 104 -8.30 13.28 -14.98
CA HIS A 104 -8.51 13.83 -13.63
C HIS A 104 -7.28 13.58 -12.75
N ASP A 105 -6.40 14.58 -12.62
CA ASP A 105 -5.09 14.48 -11.96
C ASP A 105 -5.12 13.86 -10.56
N ASP A 106 -6.13 14.19 -9.76
CA ASP A 106 -6.24 13.72 -8.39
C ASP A 106 -6.73 12.26 -8.28
N LEU A 107 -7.58 11.84 -9.23
CA LEU A 107 -8.01 10.46 -9.38
C LEU A 107 -6.86 9.57 -9.86
N VAL A 108 -6.05 10.06 -10.82
CA VAL A 108 -4.90 9.32 -11.34
C VAL A 108 -3.94 8.91 -10.22
N MET A 109 -3.64 9.79 -9.26
CA MET A 109 -2.69 9.47 -8.19
C MET A 109 -3.17 8.32 -7.29
N VAL A 110 -4.44 8.32 -6.88
CA VAL A 110 -4.98 7.28 -5.99
C VAL A 110 -5.19 5.96 -6.75
N THR A 111 -5.55 6.03 -8.03
CA THR A 111 -5.65 4.85 -8.90
C THR A 111 -4.28 4.21 -9.11
N ASP A 112 -3.26 5.00 -9.46
CA ASP A 112 -1.88 4.52 -9.62
C ASP A 112 -1.39 3.82 -8.33
N LEU A 113 -1.69 4.41 -7.16
CA LEU A 113 -1.37 3.80 -5.87
C LEU A 113 -2.09 2.46 -5.67
N ALA A 114 -3.39 2.41 -5.93
CA ALA A 114 -4.22 1.21 -5.75
C ALA A 114 -3.81 0.08 -6.69
N GLU A 115 -3.57 0.38 -7.96
CA GLU A 115 -3.09 -0.60 -8.95
C GLU A 115 -1.70 -1.13 -8.58
N THR A 116 -0.81 -0.26 -8.12
CA THR A 116 0.53 -0.65 -7.67
C THR A 116 0.46 -1.57 -6.46
N ALA A 117 -0.36 -1.25 -5.47
CA ALA A 117 -0.58 -2.09 -4.29
C ALA A 117 -1.18 -3.45 -4.67
N TYR A 118 -2.20 -3.45 -5.53
CA TYR A 118 -2.80 -4.68 -6.04
C TYR A 118 -1.76 -5.56 -6.74
N ALA A 119 -0.99 -4.99 -7.67
CA ALA A 119 0.05 -5.71 -8.41
C ALA A 119 1.19 -6.22 -7.54
N LEU A 120 1.57 -5.49 -6.50
CA LEU A 120 2.56 -5.95 -5.53
C LEU A 120 2.10 -7.22 -4.80
N ARG A 121 0.79 -7.42 -4.65
CA ARG A 121 0.19 -8.61 -4.00
C ARG A 121 -0.11 -9.75 -4.98
N THR A 122 -0.42 -9.44 -6.23
CA THR A 122 -0.89 -10.43 -7.22
C THR A 122 0.14 -10.80 -8.28
N GLY A 123 1.20 -9.99 -8.44
CA GLY A 123 2.09 -10.07 -9.60
C GLY A 123 1.47 -9.55 -10.90
N ALA A 124 0.30 -8.89 -10.83
CA ALA A 124 -0.33 -8.30 -12.01
C ALA A 124 0.58 -7.26 -12.69
N LYS A 125 0.41 -7.12 -14.00
CA LYS A 125 1.04 -6.03 -14.74
C LYS A 125 0.34 -4.72 -14.40
N VAL A 126 1.13 -3.68 -14.23
CA VAL A 126 0.69 -2.28 -14.10
C VAL A 126 1.36 -1.54 -15.23
N ASP A 127 0.71 -0.53 -15.78
CA ASP A 127 1.27 0.28 -16.84
C ASP A 127 2.67 0.80 -16.44
N ASP A 128 3.69 0.43 -17.23
CA ASP A 128 5.12 0.58 -16.94
C ASP A 128 5.60 2.03 -17.15
N THR A 129 4.71 3.02 -17.01
CA THR A 129 5.13 4.43 -17.00
C THR A 129 5.95 4.71 -15.74
N ALA A 130 7.23 4.38 -15.87
CA ALA A 130 8.29 4.55 -14.91
C ALA A 130 8.09 5.86 -14.13
N PHE A 131 7.98 5.75 -12.80
CA PHE A 131 7.91 6.87 -11.84
C PHE A 131 7.38 8.19 -12.45
N ARG A 132 6.07 8.41 -12.40
CA ARG A 132 5.52 9.74 -12.65
C ARG A 132 5.93 10.65 -11.50
N PRO A 133 6.68 11.74 -11.73
CA PRO A 133 7.12 12.62 -10.65
C PRO A 133 5.91 13.26 -9.94
N PRO A 134 6.04 13.60 -8.65
CA PRO A 134 5.05 14.36 -7.90
C PRO A 134 4.54 15.56 -8.70
N ARG A 135 3.22 15.73 -8.76
CA ARG A 135 2.62 16.90 -9.42
C ARG A 135 2.39 18.03 -8.39
N PRO A 136 2.61 19.30 -8.76
CA PRO A 136 2.34 20.43 -7.87
C PRO A 136 0.88 20.43 -7.41
N LEU A 137 0.62 20.77 -6.14
CA LEU A 137 -0.72 20.89 -5.54
C LEU A 137 -1.52 19.57 -5.41
N GLY A 138 -0.87 18.42 -5.57
CA GLY A 138 -1.47 17.10 -5.33
C GLY A 138 -1.64 16.76 -3.84
N ASP A 139 -2.39 15.68 -3.57
CA ASP A 139 -2.51 15.08 -2.24
C ASP A 139 -1.14 14.49 -1.84
N LEU A 140 -0.39 15.24 -1.04
CA LEU A 140 0.99 14.91 -0.67
C LEU A 140 1.12 13.53 -0.02
N LEU A 141 0.09 13.11 0.72
CA LEU A 141 0.12 11.83 1.42
C LEU A 141 -0.08 10.66 0.44
N VAL A 142 -1.10 10.74 -0.42
CA VAL A 142 -1.33 9.74 -1.46
C VAL A 142 -0.15 9.67 -2.40
N ASP A 143 0.42 10.81 -2.79
CA ASP A 143 1.57 10.86 -3.69
C ASP A 143 2.83 10.25 -3.05
N THR A 144 3.07 10.54 -1.77
CA THR A 144 4.13 9.90 -0.99
C THR A 144 4.01 8.38 -0.98
N LEU A 145 2.81 7.86 -0.67
CA LEU A 145 2.54 6.43 -0.67
C LEU A 145 2.70 5.85 -2.08
N ARG A 146 2.18 6.53 -3.11
CA ARG A 146 2.26 6.10 -4.52
C ARG A 146 3.71 5.90 -4.94
N VAL A 147 4.58 6.86 -4.64
CA VAL A 147 6.00 6.79 -4.96
C VAL A 147 6.68 5.65 -4.21
N ALA A 148 6.42 5.52 -2.89
CA ALA A 148 7.00 4.44 -2.09
C ALA A 148 6.58 3.05 -2.61
N TYR A 149 5.29 2.86 -2.90
CA TYR A 149 4.76 1.60 -3.44
C TYR A 149 5.33 1.26 -4.82
N ALA A 150 5.50 2.26 -5.69
CA ALA A 150 6.16 2.04 -6.99
C ALA A 150 7.60 1.56 -6.80
N GLY A 151 8.30 2.09 -5.79
CA GLY A 151 9.61 1.61 -5.38
C GLY A 151 9.59 0.15 -4.91
N TYR A 152 8.65 -0.22 -4.05
CA TYR A 152 8.51 -1.60 -3.56
C TYR A 152 8.18 -2.58 -4.70
N LEU A 153 7.31 -2.18 -5.63
CA LEU A 153 6.99 -2.97 -6.82
C LEU A 153 8.22 -3.16 -7.73
N ALA A 154 9.01 -2.10 -7.93
CA ALA A 154 10.26 -2.21 -8.69
C ALA A 154 11.24 -3.20 -8.05
N VAL A 155 11.37 -3.19 -6.72
CA VAL A 155 12.18 -4.19 -5.99
C VAL A 155 11.62 -5.60 -6.19
N ALA A 156 10.30 -5.78 -6.05
CA ALA A 156 9.65 -7.08 -6.24
C ALA A 156 9.83 -7.63 -7.66
N ARG A 157 9.83 -6.75 -8.67
CA ARG A 157 10.08 -7.10 -10.08
C ARG A 157 11.57 -7.25 -10.44
N LYS A 158 12.48 -7.07 -9.48
CA LYS A 158 13.94 -7.05 -9.68
C LYS A 158 14.40 -5.97 -10.67
N ASP A 159 13.63 -4.88 -10.81
CA ASP A 159 14.03 -3.71 -11.59
C ASP A 159 14.90 -2.78 -10.72
N HIS A 160 16.17 -3.15 -10.61
CA HIS A 160 17.13 -2.44 -9.75
C HIS A 160 17.35 -0.99 -10.19
N ALA A 161 17.26 -0.68 -11.48
CA ALA A 161 17.47 0.66 -12.00
C ALA A 161 16.33 1.60 -11.57
N VAL A 162 15.07 1.17 -11.74
CA VAL A 162 13.91 1.95 -11.31
C VAL A 162 13.87 2.05 -9.78
N ALA A 163 14.13 0.95 -9.07
CA ALA A 163 14.19 0.96 -7.60
C ALA A 163 15.21 1.99 -7.09
N GLN A 164 16.44 2.00 -7.59
CA GLN A 164 17.46 2.97 -7.15
C GLN A 164 17.07 4.42 -7.45
N ARG A 165 16.49 4.68 -8.63
CA ARG A 165 16.03 6.03 -8.98
C ARG A 165 14.94 6.53 -8.03
N ILE A 166 13.95 5.68 -7.70
CA ILE A 166 12.88 6.03 -6.75
C ILE A 166 13.45 6.23 -5.35
N LEU A 167 14.40 5.40 -4.92
CA LEU A 167 15.07 5.57 -3.62
C LEU A 167 15.78 6.93 -3.55
N GLY A 168 16.51 7.29 -4.61
CA GLY A 168 17.16 8.59 -4.73
C GLY A 168 16.17 9.75 -4.59
N HIS A 169 14.99 9.63 -5.18
CA HIS A 169 13.92 10.62 -5.05
C HIS A 169 13.34 10.68 -3.62
N LEU A 170 13.04 9.54 -3.00
CA LEU A 170 12.58 9.52 -1.60
C LEU A 170 13.62 10.13 -0.64
N ARG A 171 14.91 9.95 -0.95
CA ARG A 171 16.03 10.49 -0.18
C ARG A 171 16.38 11.95 -0.52
N SER A 172 15.92 12.49 -1.66
CA SER A 172 16.27 13.86 -2.08
C SER A 172 15.67 14.95 -1.16
N GLY A 173 14.59 14.63 -0.44
CA GLY A 173 14.03 15.49 0.61
C GLY A 173 14.85 15.53 1.91
N GLY A 174 15.95 14.76 1.99
CA GLY A 174 16.69 14.52 3.23
C GLY A 174 15.88 13.72 4.25
N ARG A 175 16.44 13.54 5.46
CA ARG A 175 15.74 12.86 6.58
C ARG A 175 14.80 13.80 7.36
N THR A 176 14.27 14.82 6.69
CA THR A 176 13.49 15.90 7.31
C THR A 176 12.08 15.47 7.68
N SER A 177 11.51 14.50 6.96
CA SER A 177 10.24 13.86 7.28
C SER A 177 10.49 12.44 7.80
N PRO A 178 10.18 12.16 9.08
CA PRO A 178 10.28 10.82 9.66
C PRO A 178 9.46 9.76 8.91
N PHE A 179 8.31 10.16 8.34
CA PHE A 179 7.47 9.26 7.54
C PHE A 179 8.12 8.89 6.21
N LEU A 180 8.66 9.87 5.47
CA LEU A 180 9.40 9.60 4.23
C LEU A 180 10.66 8.78 4.50
N ASP A 181 11.37 9.08 5.59
CA ASP A 181 12.56 8.33 6.02
C ASP A 181 12.25 6.85 6.26
N ALA A 182 11.10 6.56 6.90
CA ALA A 182 10.66 5.20 7.14
C ALA A 182 10.28 4.46 5.84
N LEU A 183 9.57 5.11 4.92
CA LEU A 183 9.23 4.51 3.62
C LEU A 183 10.48 4.23 2.77
N ALA A 184 11.43 5.16 2.73
CA ALA A 184 12.71 4.96 2.06
C ALA A 184 13.53 3.83 2.70
N LEU A 185 13.55 3.78 4.03
CA LEU A 185 14.21 2.70 4.79
C LEU A 185 13.60 1.33 4.46
N ARG A 186 12.28 1.26 4.30
CA ARG A 186 11.62 0.00 3.90
C ARG A 186 12.11 -0.48 2.55
N GLN A 187 12.25 0.44 1.59
CA GLN A 187 12.75 0.08 0.26
C GLN A 187 14.20 -0.44 0.33
N GLU A 188 15.05 0.19 1.14
CA GLU A 188 16.41 -0.29 1.40
C GLU A 188 16.42 -1.70 2.00
N ASP A 189 15.56 -1.96 2.99
CA ASP A 189 15.44 -3.28 3.62
C ASP A 189 14.98 -4.34 2.62
N LEU A 190 14.01 -4.02 1.76
CA LEU A 190 13.54 -4.89 0.67
C LEU A 190 14.66 -5.18 -0.34
N MET A 191 15.44 -4.17 -0.75
CA MET A 191 16.56 -4.33 -1.68
C MET A 191 17.69 -5.19 -1.09
N ALA A 192 17.95 -5.05 0.21
CA ALA A 192 19.00 -5.79 0.91
C ALA A 192 18.57 -7.20 1.36
N GLY A 193 17.28 -7.52 1.31
CA GLY A 193 16.73 -8.74 1.93
C GLY A 193 16.94 -8.74 3.45
N ALA A 194 16.94 -7.57 4.08
CA ALA A 194 17.20 -7.37 5.50
C ALA A 194 15.90 -7.43 6.34
N GLU A 195 16.05 -7.44 7.67
CA GLU A 195 14.92 -7.26 8.57
C GLU A 195 14.26 -5.88 8.38
N ASP A 196 12.95 -5.81 8.62
CA ASP A 196 12.15 -4.61 8.42
C ASP A 196 12.39 -3.57 9.54
N ARG A 197 13.43 -2.76 9.37
CA ARG A 197 13.77 -1.64 10.26
C ARG A 197 12.76 -0.51 10.12
N ALA A 198 12.09 -0.40 8.97
CA ALA A 198 11.05 0.60 8.76
C ALA A 198 9.87 0.42 9.71
N THR A 199 9.46 -0.81 10.02
CA THR A 199 8.41 -1.07 11.02
C THR A 199 8.73 -0.43 12.37
N ALA A 200 9.96 -0.59 12.89
CA ALA A 200 10.37 0.05 14.14
C ALA A 200 10.38 1.58 14.04
N ARG A 201 10.78 2.12 12.89
CA ARG A 201 10.79 3.57 12.64
C ARG A 201 9.38 4.16 12.60
N LEU A 202 8.44 3.47 11.96
CA LEU A 202 7.02 3.83 11.91
C LEU A 202 6.39 3.79 13.30
N ALA A 203 6.64 2.71 14.06
CA ALA A 203 6.11 2.53 15.40
C ALA A 203 6.56 3.65 16.36
N ALA A 204 7.81 4.13 16.24
CA ALA A 204 8.32 5.24 17.03
C ALA A 204 7.56 6.57 16.81
N MET A 205 6.77 6.67 15.74
CA MET A 205 5.92 7.83 15.41
C MET A 205 4.44 7.57 15.69
N GLY A 206 4.09 6.41 16.27
CA GLY A 206 2.71 5.97 16.43
C GLY A 206 2.04 5.45 15.14
N ALA A 207 2.80 5.28 14.05
CA ALA A 207 2.31 4.63 12.85
C ALA A 207 2.47 3.11 12.99
N LEU A 208 1.40 2.36 12.75
CA LEU A 208 1.39 0.88 12.76
C LEU A 208 1.13 0.31 11.36
N LEU A 209 1.41 1.13 10.35
CA LEU A 209 1.38 0.75 8.94
C LEU A 209 2.18 -0.54 8.72
N THR A 210 1.50 -1.59 8.28
CA THR A 210 2.16 -2.83 7.85
C THR A 210 2.53 -2.69 6.38
N VAL A 211 3.73 -2.16 6.13
CA VAL A 211 4.18 -1.90 4.75
C VAL A 211 4.22 -3.22 3.98
N PRO A 212 3.69 -3.29 2.75
CA PRO A 212 3.58 -4.54 2.02
C PRO A 212 4.92 -5.26 1.98
N ASP A 213 4.83 -6.51 2.37
CA ASP A 213 5.86 -7.48 2.11
C ASP A 213 5.67 -8.00 0.69
N ASN A 214 6.76 -8.17 -0.05
CA ASN A 214 6.82 -8.64 -1.44
C ASN A 214 6.34 -10.09 -1.64
N GLY A 215 5.47 -10.58 -0.74
CA GLY A 215 4.98 -11.95 -0.71
C GLY A 215 5.87 -12.91 0.07
N THR A 216 7.10 -12.54 0.43
CA THR A 216 8.04 -13.40 1.16
C THR A 216 8.94 -12.60 2.10
N GLN A 217 8.64 -12.59 3.41
CA GLN A 217 9.63 -12.08 4.36
C GLN A 217 10.85 -12.96 4.23
N PRO A 218 12.07 -12.40 4.22
CA PRO A 218 13.27 -13.21 4.16
C PRO A 218 13.24 -14.21 5.32
N LEU A 219 13.32 -15.48 4.95
CA LEU A 219 13.48 -16.55 5.92
C LEU A 219 14.78 -16.28 6.69
N SER A 220 14.72 -16.40 8.02
CA SER A 220 15.90 -16.40 8.86
C SER A 220 16.85 -17.52 8.41
N ARG A 221 18.12 -17.45 8.82
CA ARG A 221 19.10 -18.49 8.49
C ARG A 221 18.59 -19.89 8.84
N ARG A 222 17.94 -20.04 10.00
CA ARG A 222 17.42 -21.33 10.46
C ARG A 222 16.18 -21.77 9.69
N GLU A 223 15.27 -20.83 9.38
CA GLU A 223 14.10 -21.13 8.55
C GLU A 223 14.51 -21.56 7.13
N ARG A 224 15.50 -20.89 6.50
CA ARG A 224 16.03 -21.30 5.19
C ARG A 224 16.58 -22.71 5.19
N GLU A 225 17.40 -23.03 6.20
CA GLU A 225 17.98 -24.36 6.34
C GLU A 225 16.89 -25.45 6.48
N ILE A 226 15.86 -25.18 7.28
CA ILE A 226 14.72 -26.10 7.47
C ILE A 226 13.91 -26.24 6.18
N VAL A 227 13.59 -25.13 5.49
CA VAL A 227 12.83 -25.15 4.23
C VAL A 227 13.59 -25.91 3.13
N ARG A 228 14.92 -25.77 3.05
CA ARG A 228 15.74 -26.55 2.12
C ARG A 228 15.63 -28.06 2.39
N LEU A 229 15.74 -28.47 3.65
CA LEU A 229 15.60 -29.89 4.02
C LEU A 229 14.18 -30.42 3.75
N VAL A 230 13.15 -29.58 3.87
CA VAL A 230 11.79 -29.94 3.43
C VAL A 230 11.75 -30.13 1.91
N GLY A 231 12.42 -29.28 1.13
CA GLY A 231 12.57 -29.43 -0.32
C GLY A 231 13.30 -30.71 -0.74
N GLU A 232 14.26 -31.17 0.08
CA GLU A 232 14.93 -32.48 -0.05
C GLU A 232 14.02 -33.67 0.33
N GLY A 233 12.79 -33.41 0.80
CA GLY A 233 11.79 -34.43 1.12
C GLY A 233 11.82 -34.95 2.55
N LEU A 234 12.60 -34.33 3.46
CA LEU A 234 12.70 -34.80 4.83
C LEU A 234 11.43 -34.51 5.65
N THR A 235 11.11 -35.40 6.58
CA THR A 235 10.05 -35.22 7.60
C THR A 235 10.52 -34.33 8.75
N ASN A 236 9.60 -33.83 9.58
CA ASN A 236 9.96 -32.99 10.73
C ASN A 236 10.90 -33.73 11.71
N GLY A 237 10.66 -35.03 11.96
CA GLY A 237 11.54 -35.87 12.77
C GLY A 237 12.95 -36.03 12.19
N GLN A 238 13.07 -36.26 10.88
CA GLN A 238 14.38 -36.36 10.22
C GLN A 238 15.15 -35.04 10.25
N ILE A 239 14.45 -33.91 10.08
CA ILE A 239 15.03 -32.57 10.19
C ILE A 239 15.47 -32.31 11.63
N ALA A 240 14.63 -32.65 12.61
CA ALA A 240 14.91 -32.51 14.03
C ALA A 240 16.18 -33.28 14.44
N GLU A 241 16.31 -34.54 14.01
CA GLU A 241 17.49 -35.36 14.24
C GLU A 241 18.75 -34.75 13.60
N ARG A 242 18.67 -34.39 12.31
CA ARG A 242 19.81 -33.82 11.56
C ARG A 242 20.30 -32.50 12.15
N LEU A 243 19.38 -31.72 12.70
CA LEU A 243 19.64 -30.39 13.23
C LEU A 243 19.81 -30.36 14.76
N PHE A 244 19.75 -31.51 15.44
CA PHE A 244 19.80 -31.68 16.88
C PHE A 244 18.78 -30.79 17.63
N LEU A 245 17.53 -30.77 17.14
CA LEU A 245 16.41 -30.01 17.71
C LEU A 245 15.22 -30.92 18.03
N SER A 246 14.23 -30.39 18.75
CA SER A 246 12.94 -31.07 18.90
C SER A 246 12.05 -30.87 17.67
N GLU A 247 11.16 -31.83 17.38
CA GLU A 247 10.16 -31.69 16.31
C GLU A 247 9.29 -30.44 16.51
N ARG A 248 8.92 -30.12 17.75
CA ARG A 248 8.17 -28.91 18.10
C ARG A 248 8.90 -27.62 17.69
N THR A 249 10.22 -27.60 17.82
CA THR A 249 11.05 -26.47 17.37
C THR A 249 11.01 -26.34 15.84
N ILE A 250 11.07 -27.47 15.12
CA ILE A 250 10.93 -27.48 13.66
C ILE A 250 9.54 -26.99 13.23
N GLU A 251 8.47 -27.45 13.89
CA GLU A 251 7.10 -26.98 13.63
C GLU A 251 6.96 -25.47 13.81
N THR A 252 7.59 -24.92 14.85
CA THR A 252 7.58 -23.47 15.11
C THR A 252 8.25 -22.70 13.97
N HIS A 253 9.44 -23.14 13.54
CA HIS A 253 10.13 -22.53 12.42
C HIS A 253 9.36 -22.68 11.10
N LEU A 254 8.72 -23.83 10.87
CA LEU A 254 7.87 -24.04 9.69
C LEU A 254 6.62 -23.16 9.74
N HIS A 255 5.97 -23.02 10.89
CA HIS A 255 4.84 -22.11 11.06
C HIS A 255 5.22 -20.67 10.72
N ASN A 256 6.37 -20.21 11.21
CA ASN A 256 6.90 -18.89 10.86
C ASN A 256 7.23 -18.81 9.36
N SER A 257 7.83 -19.85 8.77
CA SER A 257 8.12 -19.91 7.33
C SER A 257 6.84 -19.85 6.49
N TYR A 258 5.78 -20.57 6.85
CA TYR A 258 4.47 -20.51 6.21
C TYR A 258 3.89 -19.10 6.25
N LYS A 259 3.95 -18.44 7.41
CA LYS A 259 3.48 -17.06 7.56
C LYS A 259 4.30 -16.09 6.71
N LYS A 260 5.63 -16.24 6.71
CA LYS A 260 6.57 -15.40 5.96
C LYS A 260 6.42 -15.54 4.46
N LEU A 261 6.26 -16.78 3.98
CA LEU A 261 6.12 -17.10 2.56
C LEU A 261 4.66 -17.07 2.06
N ARG A 262 3.70 -16.81 2.95
CA ARG A 262 2.25 -16.87 2.69
C ARG A 262 1.78 -18.20 2.11
N LEU A 263 2.43 -19.28 2.53
CA LEU A 263 2.10 -20.63 2.13
C LEU A 263 1.26 -21.28 3.21
N THR A 264 0.25 -22.04 2.82
CA THR A 264 -0.66 -22.71 3.76
C THR A 264 -0.44 -24.22 3.80
N THR A 265 0.39 -24.77 2.91
CA THR A 265 0.57 -26.22 2.76
C THR A 265 2.03 -26.63 2.57
N ARG A 266 2.40 -27.81 3.10
CA ARG A 266 3.73 -28.40 2.92
C ARG A 266 4.09 -28.64 1.46
N PRO A 267 3.19 -29.13 0.58
CA PRO A 267 3.49 -29.26 -0.84
C PRO A 267 3.80 -27.92 -1.52
N ALA A 268 3.11 -26.84 -1.13
CA ALA A 268 3.44 -25.50 -1.64
C ALA A 268 4.83 -25.05 -1.16
N LEU A 269 5.21 -25.39 0.08
CA LEU A 269 6.55 -25.12 0.61
C LEU A 269 7.65 -25.93 -0.08
N ILE A 270 7.38 -27.19 -0.41
CA ILE A 270 8.31 -28.04 -1.19
C ILE A 270 8.52 -27.45 -2.58
N ARG A 271 7.44 -27.09 -3.27
CA ARG A 271 7.51 -26.46 -4.60
C ARG A 271 8.32 -25.17 -4.54
N TRP A 272 8.02 -24.31 -3.57
CA TRP A 272 8.75 -23.06 -3.35
C TRP A 272 10.25 -23.32 -3.10
N ALA A 273 10.59 -24.31 -2.26
CA ALA A 273 11.98 -24.65 -1.96
C ALA A 273 12.73 -25.14 -3.21
N LEU A 274 12.10 -25.93 -4.07
CA LEU A 274 12.70 -26.41 -5.31
C LEU A 274 12.94 -25.28 -6.33
N GLU A 275 11.99 -24.35 -6.45
CA GLU A 275 12.10 -23.18 -7.33
C GLU A 275 13.21 -22.20 -6.89
N HIS A 276 13.63 -22.26 -5.62
CA HIS A 276 14.59 -21.33 -5.01
C HIS A 276 15.86 -22.02 -4.48
N ALA A 277 16.11 -23.29 -4.84
CA ALA A 277 17.30 -24.05 -4.41
C ALA A 277 18.56 -23.73 -5.23
N ASP A 278 18.41 -23.13 -6.41
CA ASP A 278 19.50 -22.84 -7.37
C ASP A 278 20.01 -21.38 -7.33
N GLY A 279 19.90 -20.70 -6.18
CA GLY A 279 20.29 -19.29 -6.00
C GLY A 279 21.19 -19.02 -4.81
#